data_AF-A0AA38UH41-F1
#
_entry.id   AF-A0AA38UH41-F1
#
_cell.length_a   1.000
_cell.length_b   1.000
_cell.length_c   1.000
_cell.angle_alpha   90.00
_cell.angle_beta   90.00
_cell.angle_gamma   90.00
#
_symmetry.space_group_name_H-M   'P 1'
#
loop_
_entity.id
_entity.type
_entity.pdbx_description
1 polymer ?
#
loop_
_entity_poly.entity_id
_entity_poly.type
_entity_poly.pdbx_seq_one_letter_code
_entity_poly.pdbx_strand_id
1 'polypeptide(L)'
;MLVVDPSSSCDICLEPFEWNSTDRTPHIIDCGHVFCAECLHQVFPTKCPLCRKLFLPSEIRKLHVECSSDADKEEVELLKQLISAYDSSEEELLRLRIRVDAWLAARTLDEVCYKALHPLAEI
;
A
#
# COMPACT_ATOMS: atom_id res chain seq x y z
N MET A 1 1.92 -0.54 10.97
CA MET A 1 1.53 -1.27 9.75
C MET A 1 1.66 -0.29 8.60
N LEU A 2 2.53 -0.55 7.62
CA LEU A 2 2.61 0.29 6.43
C LEU A 2 1.46 -0.11 5.51
N VAL A 3 0.47 0.77 5.37
CA VAL A 3 -0.60 0.63 4.39
C VAL A 3 -0.28 1.60 3.26
N VAL A 4 0.01 1.08 2.06
CA VAL A 4 0.22 1.88 0.86
C VAL A 4 -1.10 1.92 0.10
N ASP A 5 -1.84 3.01 0.27
CA ASP A 5 -3.07 3.29 -0.48
C ASP A 5 -2.71 3.91 -1.85
N PRO A 6 -3.54 3.73 -2.91
CA PRO A 6 -3.34 4.41 -4.20
C PRO A 6 -3.30 5.94 -4.13
N SER A 7 -3.83 6.55 -3.07
CA SER A 7 -3.72 7.99 -2.79
C SER A 7 -2.49 8.37 -1.97
N SER A 8 -1.61 7.42 -1.65
CA SER A 8 -0.39 7.70 -0.92
C SER A 8 0.53 8.62 -1.73
N SER A 9 1.25 9.48 -1.03
CA SER A 9 2.18 10.46 -1.60
C SER A 9 3.58 10.28 -1.02
N CYS A 10 4.56 10.90 -1.69
CA CYS A 10 5.93 10.88 -1.23
C CYS A 10 6.16 11.89 -0.10
N ASP A 11 6.75 11.48 1.02
CA ASP A 11 7.03 12.37 2.16
C ASP A 11 8.12 13.44 1.89
N ILE A 12 8.76 13.44 0.71
CA ILE A 12 9.78 14.44 0.34
C ILE A 12 9.16 15.53 -0.54
N CYS A 13 8.61 15.16 -1.71
CA CYS A 13 8.02 16.13 -2.64
C CYS A 13 6.53 16.39 -2.38
N LEU A 14 5.89 15.60 -1.52
CA LEU A 14 4.45 15.66 -1.19
C LEU A 14 3.51 15.39 -2.38
N GLU A 15 4.05 14.95 -3.51
CA GLU A 15 3.27 14.59 -4.69
C GLU A 15 2.72 13.16 -4.55
N PRO A 16 1.49 12.91 -5.06
CA PRO A 16 0.94 11.56 -5.15
C PRO A 16 1.88 10.64 -5.93
N PHE A 17 1.92 9.37 -5.54
CA PHE A 17 2.61 8.39 -6.35
C PHE A 17 1.91 8.25 -7.72
N GLU A 18 2.67 7.83 -8.72
CA GLU A 18 2.14 7.49 -10.04
C GLU A 18 2.66 6.12 -10.44
N TRP A 19 1.79 5.29 -11.03
CA TRP A 19 2.13 3.91 -11.40
C TRP A 19 2.52 3.78 -12.88
N ASN A 20 2.16 4.78 -13.67
CA ASN A 20 2.37 4.83 -15.12
C ASN A 20 3.66 5.56 -15.54
N SER A 21 4.23 6.40 -14.66
CA SER A 21 5.52 7.07 -14.90
C SER A 21 6.66 6.27 -14.25
N THR A 22 7.91 6.56 -14.60
CA THR A 22 9.08 5.93 -13.94
C THR A 22 9.44 6.66 -12.65
N ASP A 23 9.36 7.99 -12.67
CA ASP A 23 10.02 8.85 -11.70
C ASP A 23 9.22 8.98 -10.40
N ARG A 24 7.88 9.00 -10.51
CA ARG A 24 6.96 9.14 -9.37
C ARG A 24 6.44 7.83 -8.81
N THR A 25 7.04 6.70 -9.21
CA THR A 25 6.66 5.39 -8.66
C THR A 25 7.18 5.19 -7.23
N PRO A 26 6.40 4.51 -6.38
CA PRO A 26 6.81 4.26 -5.00
C PRO A 26 7.96 3.25 -4.97
N HIS A 27 8.99 3.58 -4.20
CA HIS A 27 10.18 2.74 -3.99
C HIS A 27 10.46 2.60 -2.50
N ILE A 28 10.76 1.38 -2.08
CA ILE A 28 11.17 1.06 -0.71
C ILE A 28 12.69 0.95 -0.63
N ILE A 29 13.24 1.42 0.48
CA ILE A 29 14.66 1.24 0.86
C ILE A 29 14.79 0.22 2.00
N ASP A 30 16.01 -0.23 2.26
CA ASP A 30 16.37 -1.24 3.28
C ASP A 30 15.79 -1.00 4.68
N CYS A 31 15.57 0.26 5.07
CA CYS A 31 14.96 0.60 6.36
C CYS A 31 13.43 0.50 6.40
N GLY A 32 12.79 0.22 5.26
CA GLY A 32 11.35 0.02 5.12
C GLY A 32 10.52 1.26 4.80
N HIS A 33 11.14 2.44 4.68
CA HIS A 33 10.43 3.67 4.29
C HIS A 33 10.28 3.77 2.77
N VAL A 34 9.21 4.44 2.32
CA VAL A 34 8.82 4.53 0.92
C VAL A 34 8.88 5.97 0.44
N PHE A 35 9.48 6.20 -0.72
CA PHE A 35 9.57 7.50 -1.38
C PHE A 35 9.44 7.33 -2.89
N CYS A 36 9.28 8.41 -3.66
CA CYS A 36 9.31 8.29 -5.11
C CYS A 36 10.75 8.06 -5.62
N ALA A 37 10.87 7.47 -6.82
CA ALA A 37 12.16 7.18 -7.43
C ALA A 37 13.01 8.44 -7.56
N GLU A 38 12.41 9.52 -8.06
CA GLU A 38 13.08 10.80 -8.28
C GLU A 38 13.72 11.34 -6.98
N CYS A 39 12.96 11.40 -5.89
CA CYS A 39 13.49 11.92 -4.63
C CYS A 39 14.60 11.04 -4.06
N LEU A 40 14.52 9.71 -4.18
CA LEU A 40 15.59 8.83 -3.71
C LEU A 40 16.92 9.05 -4.47
N HIS A 41 16.86 9.36 -5.76
CA HIS A 41 18.07 9.66 -6.55
C HIS A 41 18.68 11.03 -6.23
N GLN A 42 17.88 11.98 -5.71
CA GLN A 42 18.34 13.32 -5.35
C GLN A 42 18.82 13.44 -3.89
N VAL A 43 18.49 12.46 -3.03
CA VAL A 43 18.89 12.47 -1.62
C VAL A 43 20.40 12.28 -1.46
N PHE A 44 21.07 13.30 -0.91
CA PHE A 44 22.47 13.25 -0.53
C PHE A 44 22.68 13.86 0.88
N PRO A 45 23.40 13.19 1.80
CA PRO A 45 23.94 11.83 1.68
C PRO A 45 22.84 10.77 1.60
N THR A 46 23.15 9.54 1.18
CA THR A 46 22.21 8.41 1.05
C THR A 46 21.72 7.90 2.42
N LYS A 47 20.94 8.74 3.10
CA LYS A 47 20.31 8.51 4.39
C LYS A 47 18.81 8.68 4.25
N CYS A 48 18.05 7.76 4.84
CA CYS A 48 16.60 7.87 4.89
C CYS A 48 16.17 9.20 5.54
N PRO A 49 15.31 10.02 4.90
CA PRO A 49 14.81 11.27 5.48
C PRO A 49 14.05 11.09 6.80
N LEU A 50 13.42 9.92 7.01
CA LEU A 50 12.56 9.66 8.18
C LEU A 50 13.34 9.08 9.37
N CYS A 51 14.15 8.04 9.17
CA CYS A 51 14.85 7.36 10.26
C CYS A 51 16.38 7.51 10.25
N ARG A 52 16.94 8.20 9.23
CA ARG A 52 18.37 8.51 9.08
C ARG A 52 19.31 7.32 8.91
N LYS A 53 18.77 6.10 8.78
CA LYS A 53 19.56 4.91 8.41
C LYS A 53 20.16 5.13 7.01
N LEU A 54 21.42 4.72 6.85
CA LEU A 54 22.06 4.68 5.54
C LEU A 54 21.37 3.63 4.68
N PHE A 55 21.23 3.93 3.39
CA PHE A 55 20.77 2.97 2.40
C PHE A 55 21.72 2.96 1.20
N LEU A 56 21.76 1.83 0.50
CA LEU A 56 22.51 1.68 -0.73
C LEU A 56 21.59 1.89 -1.94
N PRO A 57 22.02 2.64 -2.98
CA PRO A 57 21.22 2.80 -4.19
C PRO A 57 20.84 1.46 -4.87
N SER A 58 21.65 0.42 -4.71
CA SER A 58 21.37 -0.93 -5.22
C SER A 58 20.22 -1.65 -4.51
N GLU A 59 19.87 -1.22 -3.29
CA GLU A 59 18.80 -1.81 -2.47
C GLU A 59 17.46 -1.07 -2.64
N ILE A 60 17.40 -0.07 -3.51
CA ILE A 60 16.15 0.61 -3.85
C ILE A 60 15.29 -0.34 -4.69
N ARG A 61 14.09 -0.68 -4.22
CA ARG A 61 13.17 -1.59 -4.91
C ARG A 61 11.85 -0.88 -5.24
N LYS A 62 11.40 -0.99 -6.49
CA LYS A 62 10.08 -0.50 -6.90
C LYS A 62 8.99 -1.35 -6.22
N LEU A 63 8.03 -0.69 -5.59
CA LEU A 63 6.85 -1.36 -5.05
C LEU A 63 5.80 -1.53 -6.16
N HIS A 64 5.30 -2.75 -6.30
CA HIS A 64 4.13 -3.04 -7.12
C HIS A 64 2.92 -3.15 -6.20
N VAL A 65 1.92 -2.29 -6.41
CA VAL A 65 0.67 -2.30 -5.67
C VAL A 65 -0.43 -2.68 -6.66
N GLU A 66 -1.08 -3.80 -6.43
CA GLU A 66 -2.27 -4.17 -7.18
C GLU A 66 -3.41 -3.25 -6.75
N CYS A 67 -3.62 -2.19 -7.53
CA CYS A 67 -4.81 -1.37 -7.42
C CYS A 67 -5.86 -2.01 -8.31
N SER A 68 -6.67 -2.93 -7.78
CA SER A 68 -7.88 -3.36 -8.49
C SER A 68 -8.75 -2.12 -8.70
N SER A 69 -8.96 -1.73 -9.96
CA SER A 69 -9.82 -0.60 -10.33
C SER A 69 -11.29 -0.81 -9.91
N ASP A 70 -11.63 -2.06 -9.62
CA ASP A 70 -12.91 -2.52 -9.11
C ASP A 70 -12.85 -2.83 -7.61
N ALA A 71 -11.97 -2.16 -6.86
CA ALA A 71 -11.97 -2.29 -5.41
C ALA A 71 -13.38 -1.97 -4.91
N ASP A 72 -14.06 -2.97 -4.36
CA ASP A 72 -15.40 -2.83 -3.83
C ASP A 72 -15.40 -1.66 -2.86
N LYS A 73 -16.17 -0.61 -3.15
CA LYS A 73 -16.19 0.62 -2.34
C LYS A 73 -16.47 0.31 -0.87
N GLU A 74 -17.23 -0.76 -0.62
CA GLU A 74 -17.51 -1.29 0.70
C GLU A 74 -16.27 -1.90 1.38
N GLU A 75 -15.42 -2.61 0.65
CA GLU A 75 -14.14 -3.13 1.14
C GLU A 75 -13.23 -2.00 1.62
N VAL A 76 -13.05 -0.99 0.78
CA VAL A 76 -12.21 0.19 1.09
C VAL A 76 -12.74 0.93 2.31
N GLU A 77 -14.06 1.09 2.43
CA GLU A 77 -14.68 1.75 3.58
C GLU A 77 -14.51 0.94 4.87
N LEU A 78 -14.69 -0.39 4.83
CA LEU A 78 -14.48 -1.25 6.00
C LEU A 78 -13.02 -1.22 6.46
N LEU A 79 -12.06 -1.24 5.53
CA LEU A 79 -10.64 -1.13 5.83
C LEU A 79 -10.31 0.21 6.49
N LYS A 80 -10.84 1.33 5.98
CA LYS A 80 -10.68 2.66 6.61
C LYS A 80 -11.23 2.69 8.03
N GLN A 81 -12.42 2.11 8.24
CA GLN A 81 -13.03 2.02 9.56
C GLN A 81 -12.16 1.19 10.53
N LEU A 82 -11.63 0.06 10.09
CA LEU A 82 -10.72 -0.78 10.88
C LEU A 82 -9.44 -0.04 11.29
N ILE A 83 -8.83 0.73 10.37
CA ILE A 83 -7.63 1.52 10.67
C ILE A 83 -7.92 2.60 11.71
N SER A 84 -9.08 3.24 11.65
CA SER A 84 -9.47 4.33 12.56
C SER A 84 -9.94 3.86 13.95
N ALA A 85 -10.32 2.59 14.11
CA ALA A 85 -11.00 2.11 15.30
C ALA A 85 -10.09 1.88 16.53
N TYR A 86 -8.79 2.15 16.43
CA TYR A 86 -7.80 1.85 17.48
C TYR A 86 -8.12 2.50 18.84
N ASP A 87 -8.77 3.66 18.85
CA ASP A 87 -9.18 4.40 20.06
C ASP A 87 -10.71 4.38 20.30
N SER A 88 -11.46 3.52 19.61
CA SER A 88 -12.92 3.45 19.72
C SER A 88 -13.38 2.64 20.94
N SER A 89 -14.64 2.86 21.36
CA SER A 89 -15.24 2.08 22.45
C SER A 89 -15.40 0.60 22.08
N GLU A 90 -15.44 -0.27 23.09
CA GLU A 90 -15.62 -1.71 22.89
C GLU A 90 -16.91 -2.04 22.13
N GLU A 91 -17.99 -1.28 22.35
CA GLU A 91 -19.24 -1.42 21.62
C GLU A 91 -19.09 -1.10 20.12
N GLU A 92 -18.33 -0.07 19.77
CA GLU A 92 -18.08 0.32 18.37
C GLU A 92 -17.20 -0.72 17.66
N LEU A 93 -16.19 -1.25 18.35
CA LEU A 93 -15.36 -2.35 17.85
C LEU A 93 -16.18 -3.61 17.59
N LEU A 94 -17.09 -3.97 18.50
CA LEU A 94 -18.01 -5.09 18.34
C LEU A 94 -18.94 -4.90 17.13
N ARG A 95 -19.51 -3.71 16.95
CA ARG A 95 -20.36 -3.39 15.78
C ARG A 95 -19.58 -3.50 14.48
N LEU A 96 -18.37 -2.95 14.43
CA LEU A 96 -17.51 -3.02 13.26
C LEU A 96 -17.14 -4.48 12.94
N ARG A 97 -16.81 -5.28 13.96
CA ARG A 97 -16.50 -6.70 13.78
C ARG A 97 -17.67 -7.47 13.18
N ILE A 98 -18.89 -7.29 13.70
CA ILE A 98 -20.09 -7.93 13.16
C ILE A 98 -20.30 -7.55 11.68
N ARG A 99 -20.09 -6.27 11.35
CA ARG A 99 -20.23 -5.77 9.97
C ARG A 99 -19.21 -6.40 9.02
N VAL A 100 -17.95 -6.48 9.44
CA VAL A 100 -16.87 -7.11 8.66
C VAL A 100 -17.14 -8.61 8.48
N ASP A 101 -17.55 -9.32 9.53
CA ASP A 101 -17.84 -10.76 9.46
C ASP A 101 -19.02 -11.04 8.51
N ALA A 102 -20.08 -10.22 8.54
CA ALA A 102 -21.20 -10.33 7.61
C ALA A 102 -20.80 -10.08 6.15
N TRP A 103 -19.95 -9.07 5.93
CA TRP A 103 -19.41 -8.75 4.61
C TRP A 103 -18.53 -9.88 4.05
N LEU A 104 -17.64 -10.44 4.87
CA LEU A 104 -16.81 -11.58 4.50
C LEU A 104 -17.67 -12.81 4.16
N ALA A 105 -18.69 -13.11 4.97
CA ALA A 105 -19.58 -14.23 4.74
C ALA A 105 -20.29 -14.14 3.37
N ALA A 106 -20.69 -12.94 2.94
CA ALA A 106 -21.33 -12.72 1.65
C ALA A 106 -20.42 -13.00 0.44
N ARG A 107 -19.11 -12.80 0.57
CA ARG A 107 -18.12 -12.98 -0.53
C ARG A 107 -17.55 -14.39 -0.65
N THR A 108 -17.76 -15.27 0.32
CA THR A 108 -17.29 -16.67 0.26
C THR A 108 -17.94 -17.54 -0.84
N LEU A 109 -18.86 -16.97 -1.65
CA LEU A 109 -19.49 -17.65 -2.79
C LEU A 109 -18.84 -17.33 -4.16
N ASP A 110 -17.89 -16.39 -4.23
CA ASP A 110 -17.26 -15.93 -5.49
C ASP A 110 -15.79 -16.43 -5.68
N GLU A 111 -15.43 -17.56 -5.08
CA GLU A 111 -14.08 -18.18 -5.22
C GLU A 111 -13.80 -18.82 -6.60
N VAL A 112 -14.01 -18.12 -7.72
CA VAL A 112 -13.56 -18.60 -9.05
C VAL A 112 -12.69 -17.59 -9.83
N CYS A 113 -12.35 -16.42 -9.28
CA CYS A 113 -11.47 -15.46 -9.98
C CYS A 113 -9.98 -15.55 -9.63
N TYR A 114 -9.47 -16.74 -9.27
CA TYR A 114 -8.03 -17.05 -9.27
C TYR A 114 -7.54 -17.61 -10.64
N LYS A 115 -8.23 -17.26 -11.72
CA LYS A 115 -7.81 -17.51 -13.12
C LYS A 115 -7.53 -16.12 -13.72
N ALA A 116 -6.33 -15.70 -14.08
CA ALA A 116 -5.22 -16.46 -14.65
C ALA A 116 -3.89 -15.89 -14.16
N LEU A 117 -3.13 -16.72 -13.44
CA LEU A 117 -1.67 -16.63 -13.46
C LEU A 117 -1.24 -16.86 -14.92
N HIS A 118 -0.99 -15.77 -15.65
CA HIS A 118 -0.26 -15.85 -16.91
C HIS A 118 1.16 -16.33 -16.58
N PRO A 119 1.66 -17.39 -17.23
CA PRO A 119 2.96 -17.95 -16.92
C PRO A 119 4.05 -16.94 -17.30
N LEU A 120 4.84 -16.51 -16.33
CA LEU A 120 6.16 -15.93 -16.59
C LEU A 120 7.06 -17.07 -17.08
N ALA A 121 7.07 -17.28 -18.40
CA ALA A 121 8.09 -18.02 -19.10
C ALA A 121 8.87 -17.02 -19.98
N GLU A 122 10.13 -16.81 -19.59
CA GLU A 122 11.32 -16.58 -20.42
C GLU A 122 11.32 -15.36 -21.38
N ILE A 123 12.17 -14.38 -21.09
CA ILE A 123 13.35 -13.93 -21.87
C ILE A 123 14.26 -13.11 -20.96
#